data_AF-A0A7W7F080-F1
#
_entry.id   AF-A0A7W7F080-F1
#
_cell.length_a   1.000
_cell.length_b   1.000
_cell.length_c   1.000
_cell.angle_alpha   90.00
_cell.angle_beta   90.00
_cell.angle_gamma   90.00
#
_symmetry.space_group_name_H-M   'P 1'
#
loop_
_entity.id
_entity.type
_entity.pdbx_description
1 polymer ?
#
loop_
_entity_poly.entity_id
_entity_poly.type
_entity_poly.pdbx_seq_one_letter_code
_entity_poly.pdbx_strand_id
1 'polypeptide(L)'
;MAYDPNGTVVDNATALSDDIDEAVAASQAVTASLIALRDRITAYQNRPRPKLSLSAPVAKPEGNSGTTLFSFTLTLDRDGSTDEFPYSYVVEGSGPNPADPTDFGDAYPTGSGNFAGSETVKTILILVAGDANEEPNEGFTVTVSAPGLASVSSTGTINDDDKVVPVPAFAFSGPALIVEGTPPAIVPAFAFSGPAAIAEGTPPPAQYGFAGPATINEG
;
A
#
# COMPACT_ATOMS: atom_id res chain seq x y z
N MET A 1 -54.11 35.54 -64.67
CA MET A 1 -53.39 36.57 -63.88
C MET A 1 -54.43 37.29 -63.06
N ALA A 2 -54.35 37.21 -61.73
CA ALA A 2 -55.19 38.06 -60.88
C ALA A 2 -54.61 39.48 -60.95
N TYR A 3 -55.46 40.45 -61.21
CA TYR A 3 -55.12 41.86 -61.18
C TYR A 3 -55.71 42.45 -59.90
N ASP A 4 -54.98 43.34 -59.24
CA ASP A 4 -55.56 44.17 -58.20
C ASP A 4 -56.56 45.19 -58.83
N PRO A 5 -57.39 45.92 -58.04
CA PRO A 5 -58.33 46.89 -58.61
C PRO A 5 -57.67 48.07 -59.36
N ASN A 6 -56.35 48.19 -59.32
CA ASN A 6 -55.56 49.20 -60.03
C ASN A 6 -54.88 48.66 -61.32
N GLY A 7 -55.10 47.39 -61.67
CA GLY A 7 -54.53 46.80 -62.88
C GLY A 7 -53.06 46.38 -62.76
N THR A 8 -52.53 46.27 -61.54
CA THR A 8 -51.20 45.71 -61.28
C THR A 8 -51.31 44.19 -61.12
N VAL A 9 -50.39 43.43 -61.73
CA VAL A 9 -50.28 41.98 -61.53
C VAL A 9 -49.88 41.75 -60.07
N VAL A 10 -50.72 41.07 -59.29
CA VAL A 10 -50.28 40.53 -58.00
C VAL A 10 -49.27 39.43 -58.32
N ASP A 11 -47.99 39.74 -58.13
CA ASP A 11 -46.91 38.79 -58.33
C ASP A 11 -46.89 37.77 -57.19
N ASN A 12 -47.81 36.81 -57.29
CA ASN A 12 -47.91 35.69 -56.38
C ASN A 12 -46.65 34.81 -56.41
N ALA A 13 -45.81 34.90 -57.45
CA ALA A 13 -44.57 34.14 -57.53
C ALA A 13 -43.48 34.76 -56.64
N THR A 14 -43.39 36.09 -56.56
CA THR A 14 -42.45 36.80 -55.68
C THR A 14 -42.81 36.63 -54.19
N ALA A 15 -44.09 36.72 -53.83
CA ALA A 15 -44.52 36.45 -52.45
C ALA A 15 -44.24 34.99 -52.03
N LEU A 16 -44.48 34.04 -52.93
CA LEU A 16 -44.16 32.63 -52.67
C LEU A 16 -42.65 32.36 -52.61
N SER A 17 -41.80 33.08 -53.36
CA SER A 17 -40.35 32.92 -53.25
C SER A 17 -39.81 33.44 -51.92
N ASP A 18 -40.34 34.56 -51.43
CA ASP A 18 -39.95 35.11 -50.13
C ASP A 18 -40.34 34.17 -48.97
N ASP A 19 -41.56 33.62 -49.00
CA ASP A 19 -42.03 32.62 -48.03
C ASP A 19 -41.16 31.34 -48.05
N ILE A 20 -40.73 30.92 -49.25
CA ILE A 20 -39.83 29.76 -49.42
C ILE A 20 -38.45 30.06 -48.85
N ASP A 21 -37.88 31.23 -49.12
CA ASP A 21 -36.55 31.61 -48.62
C ASP A 21 -36.55 31.73 -47.09
N GLU A 22 -37.63 32.27 -46.49
CA GLU A 22 -37.80 32.29 -45.04
C GLU A 22 -37.90 30.87 -44.46
N ALA A 23 -38.68 29.99 -45.09
CA ALA A 23 -38.79 28.59 -44.66
C ALA A 23 -37.45 27.84 -44.79
N VAL A 24 -36.68 28.11 -45.85
CA VAL A 24 -35.34 27.55 -46.04
C VAL A 24 -34.37 28.07 -44.98
N ALA A 25 -34.38 29.38 -44.69
CA ALA A 25 -33.56 29.98 -43.64
C ALA A 25 -33.90 29.39 -42.26
N ALA A 26 -35.19 29.22 -41.94
CA ALA A 26 -35.64 28.57 -40.72
C ALA A 26 -35.17 27.11 -40.64
N SER A 27 -35.26 26.36 -41.74
CA SER A 27 -34.78 24.97 -41.81
C SER A 27 -33.26 24.88 -41.63
N GLN A 28 -32.49 25.81 -42.19
CA GLN A 28 -31.03 25.89 -42.00
C GLN A 28 -30.68 26.23 -40.54
N ALA A 29 -31.40 27.15 -39.90
CA ALA A 29 -31.18 27.50 -38.49
C ALA A 29 -31.49 26.34 -37.53
N VAL A 30 -32.57 25.60 -37.80
CA VAL A 30 -32.89 24.36 -37.08
C VAL A 30 -31.77 23.33 -37.29
N THR A 31 -31.34 23.13 -38.54
CA THR A 31 -30.25 22.20 -38.88
C THR A 31 -28.94 22.56 -38.16
N ALA A 32 -28.58 23.83 -38.13
CA ALA A 32 -27.40 24.32 -37.40
C ALA A 32 -27.50 24.04 -35.90
N SER A 33 -28.69 24.23 -35.32
CA SER A 33 -28.95 23.93 -33.90
C SER A 33 -28.85 22.43 -33.60
N LEU A 34 -29.33 21.57 -34.50
CA LEU A 34 -29.20 20.11 -34.36
C LEU A 34 -27.75 19.64 -34.46
N ILE A 35 -26.95 20.23 -35.36
CA ILE A 35 -25.52 19.93 -35.46
C ILE A 35 -24.81 20.34 -34.16
N ALA A 36 -25.03 21.56 -33.69
CA ALA A 36 -24.44 22.04 -32.44
C ALA A 36 -24.83 21.18 -31.23
N LEU A 37 -26.09 20.72 -31.17
CA LEU A 37 -26.53 19.81 -30.11
C LEU A 37 -25.88 18.44 -30.21
N ARG A 38 -25.75 17.88 -31.42
CA ARG A 38 -25.04 16.61 -31.65
C ARG A 38 -23.59 16.71 -31.18
N ASP A 39 -22.88 17.78 -31.54
CA ASP A 39 -21.49 17.99 -31.11
C ASP A 39 -21.36 18.10 -29.59
N ARG A 40 -22.28 18.80 -28.93
CA ARG A 40 -22.32 18.88 -27.44
C ARG A 40 -22.57 17.52 -26.81
N ILE A 41 -23.48 16.72 -27.37
CA ILE A 41 -23.77 15.36 -26.89
C ILE A 41 -22.54 14.48 -27.06
N THR A 42 -21.93 14.49 -28.25
CA THR A 42 -20.72 13.72 -28.53
C THR A 42 -19.57 14.12 -27.59
N ALA A 43 -19.38 15.42 -27.34
CA ALA A 43 -18.39 15.91 -26.39
C ALA A 43 -18.69 15.47 -24.95
N TYR A 44 -19.97 15.41 -24.54
CA TYR A 44 -20.35 14.93 -23.22
C TYR A 44 -20.11 13.43 -23.04
N GLN A 45 -20.43 12.62 -24.06
CA GLN A 45 -20.22 11.16 -24.02
C GLN A 45 -18.73 10.79 -23.99
N ASN A 46 -17.87 11.62 -24.60
CA ASN A 46 -16.43 11.38 -24.70
C ASN A 46 -15.61 12.15 -23.66
N ARG A 47 -16.21 12.66 -22.58
CA ARG A 47 -15.41 13.28 -21.52
C ARG A 47 -14.52 12.23 -20.86
N PRO A 48 -13.23 12.54 -20.60
CA PRO A 48 -12.41 11.70 -19.76
C PRO A 48 -13.13 11.48 -18.43
N ARG A 49 -13.01 10.30 -17.83
CA ARG A 49 -13.48 10.05 -16.47
C ARG A 49 -12.28 10.08 -15.55
N PRO A 50 -12.43 10.60 -14.32
CA PRO A 50 -11.33 10.56 -13.39
C PRO A 50 -10.90 9.11 -13.13
N LYS A 51 -9.61 8.89 -12.92
CA LYS A 51 -9.06 7.56 -12.68
C LYS A 51 -7.96 7.63 -11.62
N LEU A 52 -7.97 6.67 -10.70
CA LEU A 52 -6.88 6.48 -9.75
C LEU A 52 -5.83 5.52 -10.30
N SER A 53 -4.60 5.72 -9.85
CA SER A 53 -3.52 4.75 -9.96
C SER A 53 -2.65 4.82 -8.70
N LEU A 54 -2.10 3.68 -8.29
CA LEU A 54 -1.27 3.56 -7.10
C LEU A 54 0.06 2.91 -7.49
N SER A 55 1.17 3.54 -7.15
CA SER A 55 2.50 2.96 -7.40
C SER A 55 2.81 1.83 -6.41
N ALA A 56 3.63 0.87 -6.82
CA ALA A 56 4.28 -0.05 -5.89
C ALA A 56 5.37 0.70 -5.09
N PRO A 57 5.59 0.35 -3.81
CA PRO A 57 6.69 0.87 -3.04
C PRO A 57 7.98 0.10 -3.41
N VAL A 58 9.12 0.62 -2.96
CA VAL A 58 10.37 -0.15 -2.97
C VAL A 58 10.33 -1.14 -1.80
N ALA A 59 10.64 -2.41 -2.05
CA ALA A 59 10.82 -3.42 -1.01
C ALA A 59 12.01 -3.04 -0.11
N LYS A 60 11.86 -3.17 1.20
CA LYS A 60 12.85 -2.75 2.20
C LYS A 60 12.93 -3.75 3.34
N PRO A 61 14.08 -3.83 4.03
CA PRO A 61 14.15 -4.51 5.32
C PRO A 61 13.24 -3.84 6.34
N GLU A 62 12.73 -4.59 7.31
CA GLU A 62 11.98 -4.03 8.46
C GLU A 62 12.89 -3.28 9.44
N GLY A 63 14.10 -3.82 9.64
CA GLY A 63 15.11 -3.33 10.57
C GLY A 63 14.86 -3.77 12.02
N ASN A 64 15.90 -3.82 12.84
CA ASN A 64 15.85 -4.45 14.16
C ASN A 64 15.01 -3.73 15.25
N SER A 65 14.50 -2.53 14.96
CA SER A 65 13.71 -1.71 15.90
C SER A 65 13.10 -0.49 15.21
N GLY A 66 12.10 0.13 15.85
CA GLY A 66 11.52 1.39 15.38
C GLY A 66 10.55 1.15 14.21
N THR A 67 10.58 2.02 13.20
CA THR A 67 9.71 1.87 12.04
C THR A 67 10.42 2.14 10.72
N THR A 68 10.16 1.30 9.72
CA THR A 68 10.55 1.52 8.33
C THR A 68 9.39 2.07 7.51
N LEU A 69 9.66 3.12 6.73
CA LEU A 69 8.66 3.84 5.93
C LEU A 69 8.55 3.27 4.51
N PHE A 70 7.35 2.79 4.16
CA PHE A 70 6.95 2.46 2.79
C PHE A 70 6.09 3.58 2.21
N SER A 71 6.44 4.04 1.01
CA SER A 71 5.80 5.19 0.36
C SER A 71 5.12 4.76 -0.94
N PHE A 72 3.82 5.02 -1.03
CA PHE A 72 3.00 4.78 -2.21
C PHE A 72 2.57 6.11 -2.81
N THR A 73 2.72 6.26 -4.12
CA THR A 73 2.26 7.44 -4.85
C THR A 73 0.88 7.15 -5.41
N LEU A 74 -0.13 7.85 -4.90
CA LEU A 74 -1.49 7.83 -5.41
C LEU A 74 -1.65 8.97 -6.42
N THR A 75 -2.01 8.65 -7.65
CA THR A 75 -2.25 9.63 -8.71
C THR A 75 -3.71 9.64 -9.11
N LEU A 76 -4.31 10.83 -9.17
CA LEU A 76 -5.62 11.12 -9.72
C LEU A 76 -5.46 11.76 -11.09
N ASP A 77 -5.76 10.99 -12.14
CA ASP A 77 -5.99 11.54 -13.48
C ASP A 77 -7.37 12.17 -13.50
N ARG A 78 -7.44 13.48 -13.73
CA ARG A 78 -8.67 14.28 -13.61
C ARG A 78 -9.35 14.44 -14.97
N ASP A 79 -10.66 14.58 -14.96
CA ASP A 79 -11.48 14.90 -16.14
C ASP A 79 -11.51 16.40 -16.50
N GLY A 80 -10.57 17.17 -15.96
CA GLY A 80 -10.58 18.63 -16.00
C GLY A 80 -11.35 19.29 -14.85
N SER A 81 -11.99 18.53 -13.95
CA SER A 81 -12.55 19.08 -12.72
C SER A 81 -11.45 19.60 -11.78
N THR A 82 -11.72 20.75 -11.17
CA THR A 82 -10.91 21.35 -10.10
C THR A 82 -11.52 21.13 -8.72
N ASP A 83 -12.52 20.26 -8.59
CA ASP A 83 -13.17 19.97 -7.33
C ASP A 83 -12.27 19.13 -6.42
N GLU A 84 -12.61 19.12 -5.13
CA GLU A 84 -11.98 18.22 -4.18
C GLU A 84 -12.37 16.75 -4.43
N PHE A 85 -11.45 15.83 -4.14
CA PHE A 85 -11.66 14.40 -4.39
C PHE A 85 -11.24 13.56 -3.17
N PRO A 86 -12.19 13.11 -2.32
CA PRO A 86 -11.87 12.32 -1.14
C PRO A 86 -11.53 10.88 -1.49
N TYR A 87 -10.64 10.27 -0.71
CA TYR A 87 -10.29 8.86 -0.79
C TYR A 87 -10.04 8.27 0.60
N SER A 88 -10.13 6.96 0.70
CA SER A 88 -9.69 6.18 1.87
C SER A 88 -8.80 5.02 1.43
N TYR A 89 -8.00 4.51 2.35
CA TYR A 89 -7.19 3.32 2.14
C TYR A 89 -7.23 2.39 3.33
N VAL A 90 -7.04 1.11 3.04
CA VAL A 90 -6.86 0.03 4.01
C VAL A 90 -5.65 -0.80 3.61
N VAL A 91 -4.97 -1.36 4.61
CA VAL A 91 -3.84 -2.28 4.44
C VAL A 91 -4.21 -3.64 4.99
N GLU A 92 -3.81 -4.70 4.30
CA GLU A 92 -4.01 -6.08 4.74
C GLU A 92 -2.78 -6.93 4.35
N GLY A 93 -2.46 -7.95 5.13
CA GLY A 93 -1.47 -8.96 4.76
C GLY A 93 -1.82 -9.68 3.46
N SER A 94 -0.81 -10.04 2.65
CA SER A 94 -1.03 -10.69 1.36
C SER A 94 0.15 -11.52 0.90
N GLY A 95 -0.10 -12.46 -0.02
CA GLY A 95 0.95 -13.34 -0.56
C GLY A 95 1.14 -14.62 0.27
N PRO A 96 2.26 -15.34 0.08
CA PRO A 96 2.51 -16.62 0.73
C PRO A 96 2.79 -16.50 2.23
N ASN A 97 3.44 -15.41 2.65
CA ASN A 97 3.64 -15.03 4.05
C ASN A 97 3.00 -13.64 4.21
N PRO A 98 1.73 -13.57 4.61
CA PRO A 98 1.04 -12.29 4.76
C PRO A 98 1.48 -11.61 6.05
N ALA A 99 1.94 -10.37 5.95
CA ALA A 99 2.22 -9.52 7.11
C ALA A 99 0.96 -9.40 7.97
N ASP A 100 1.12 -9.44 9.29
CA ASP A 100 0.06 -9.40 10.27
C ASP A 100 0.02 -8.05 11.03
N PRO A 101 -0.96 -7.81 11.93
CA PRO A 101 -1.04 -6.57 12.68
C PRO A 101 0.21 -6.18 13.47
N THR A 102 1.04 -7.12 13.95
CA THR A 102 2.24 -6.81 14.73
C THR A 102 3.27 -6.04 13.93
N ASP A 103 3.38 -6.32 12.63
CA ASP A 103 4.30 -5.64 11.69
C ASP A 103 3.90 -4.19 11.43
N PHE A 104 2.76 -3.75 11.97
CA PHE A 104 2.25 -2.39 11.86
C PHE A 104 1.93 -1.75 13.21
N GLY A 105 2.38 -2.35 14.32
CA GLY A 105 2.11 -1.84 15.67
C GLY A 105 0.74 -2.24 16.23
N ASP A 106 0.42 -3.53 16.11
CA ASP A 106 -0.76 -4.24 16.63
C ASP A 106 -2.10 -3.98 15.91
N ALA A 107 -2.09 -3.26 14.78
CA ALA A 107 -3.28 -3.04 13.95
C ALA A 107 -2.91 -2.74 12.50
N TYR A 108 -3.72 -3.25 11.57
CA TYR A 108 -3.56 -2.89 10.16
C TYR A 108 -3.75 -1.38 9.92
N PRO A 109 -2.85 -0.73 9.17
CA PRO A 109 -2.98 0.68 8.83
C PRO A 109 -4.23 0.96 8.01
N THR A 110 -4.95 2.02 8.38
CA THR A 110 -6.04 2.58 7.59
C THR A 110 -5.91 4.10 7.57
N GLY A 111 -6.53 4.74 6.58
CA GLY A 111 -6.50 6.19 6.52
C GLY A 111 -7.45 6.77 5.49
N SER A 112 -7.50 8.09 5.48
CA SER A 112 -8.26 8.86 4.49
C SER A 112 -7.53 10.13 4.12
N GLY A 113 -7.88 10.68 2.97
CA GLY A 113 -7.32 11.92 2.47
C GLY A 113 -8.24 12.55 1.45
N ASN A 114 -7.78 13.69 0.93
CA ASN A 114 -8.52 14.46 -0.06
C ASN A 114 -7.53 15.11 -1.02
N PHE A 115 -7.71 14.90 -2.32
CA PHE A 115 -7.06 15.73 -3.32
C PHE A 115 -7.72 17.11 -3.26
N ALA A 116 -6.95 18.14 -2.90
CA ALA A 116 -7.42 19.51 -2.99
C ALA A 116 -7.70 19.88 -4.46
N GLY A 117 -8.35 21.02 -4.68
CA GLY A 117 -8.68 21.45 -6.04
C GLY A 117 -7.45 21.48 -6.97
N SER A 118 -7.57 20.85 -8.13
CA SER A 118 -6.48 20.68 -9.13
C SER A 118 -5.29 19.80 -8.70
N GLU A 119 -5.24 19.29 -7.47
CA GLU A 119 -4.19 18.38 -7.02
C GLU A 119 -4.35 17.01 -7.69
N THR A 120 -3.27 16.44 -8.21
CA THR A 120 -3.28 15.16 -8.94
C THR A 120 -2.43 14.08 -8.29
N VAL A 121 -1.65 14.39 -7.25
CA VAL A 121 -0.73 13.44 -6.61
C VAL A 121 -0.85 13.52 -5.09
N LYS A 122 -0.89 12.37 -4.44
CA LYS A 122 -0.80 12.19 -2.99
C LYS A 122 0.23 11.11 -2.66
N THR A 123 0.74 11.17 -1.43
CA THR A 123 1.61 10.12 -0.88
C THR A 123 0.88 9.43 0.26
N ILE A 124 0.77 8.11 0.18
CA ILE A 124 0.32 7.25 1.28
C ILE A 124 1.55 6.64 1.93
N LEU A 125 1.66 6.81 3.24
CA LEU A 125 2.78 6.37 4.05
C LEU A 125 2.33 5.22 4.94
N ILE A 126 3.01 4.08 4.80
CA ILE A 126 2.81 2.90 5.63
C ILE A 126 4.06 2.73 6.49
N LEU A 127 3.86 2.67 7.81
CA LEU A 127 4.93 2.44 8.78
C LEU A 127 4.92 0.95 9.13
N VAL A 128 6.04 0.29 8.87
CA VAL A 128 6.28 -1.10 9.27
C VAL A 128 7.09 -1.09 10.55
N ALA A 129 6.64 -1.78 11.58
CA ALA A 129 7.37 -1.97 12.83
C ALA A 129 8.57 -2.88 12.57
N GLY A 130 9.73 -2.48 13.07
CA GLY A 130 10.93 -3.32 13.02
C GLY A 130 11.12 -4.05 14.34
N ASP A 131 11.53 -5.32 14.28
CA ASP A 131 11.93 -6.10 15.45
C ASP A 131 13.13 -7.01 15.15
N ALA A 132 13.53 -7.89 16.09
CA ALA A 132 14.75 -8.69 15.96
C ALA A 132 14.49 -10.22 15.88
N ASN A 133 13.24 -10.61 15.63
CA ASN A 133 12.83 -11.99 15.45
C ASN A 133 13.12 -12.40 14.01
N GLU A 134 13.56 -13.64 13.80
CA GLU A 134 13.75 -14.15 12.43
C GLU A 134 12.40 -14.60 11.88
N GLU A 135 11.98 -13.96 10.79
CA GLU A 135 10.69 -14.16 10.13
C GLU A 135 10.89 -14.43 8.62
N PRO A 136 9.89 -14.96 7.90
CA PRO A 136 9.98 -15.00 6.44
C PRO A 136 9.77 -13.60 5.84
N ASN A 137 10.23 -13.36 4.61
CA ASN A 137 9.81 -12.14 3.89
C ASN A 137 8.28 -12.13 3.69
N GLU A 138 7.67 -11.00 4.00
CA GLU A 138 6.22 -10.86 4.07
C GLU A 138 5.65 -9.86 3.07
N GLY A 139 4.39 -10.06 2.69
CA GLY A 139 3.67 -9.20 1.77
C GLY A 139 2.48 -8.50 2.42
N PHE A 140 2.20 -7.30 1.96
CA PHE A 140 0.96 -6.58 2.29
C PHE A 140 0.39 -5.86 1.07
N THR A 141 -0.91 -5.62 1.06
CA THR A 141 -1.62 -4.90 -0.01
C THR A 141 -2.24 -3.62 0.54
N VAL A 142 -1.97 -2.50 -0.12
CA VAL A 142 -2.69 -1.24 0.11
C VAL A 142 -3.82 -1.16 -0.92
N THR A 143 -5.07 -1.05 -0.45
CA THR A 143 -6.24 -0.84 -1.30
C THR A 143 -6.82 0.55 -1.07
N VAL A 144 -6.93 1.34 -2.14
CA VAL A 144 -7.47 2.70 -2.12
C VAL A 144 -8.84 2.73 -2.78
N SER A 145 -9.81 3.37 -2.12
CA SER A 145 -11.17 3.55 -2.62
C SER A 145 -11.54 5.03 -2.62
N ALA A 146 -12.31 5.43 -3.64
CA ALA A 146 -12.83 6.79 -3.73
C ALA A 146 -14.21 6.78 -4.41
N PRO A 147 -15.13 7.70 -4.04
CA PRO A 147 -16.49 7.70 -4.57
C PRO A 147 -16.54 7.81 -6.09
N GLY A 148 -17.33 6.93 -6.72
CA GLY A 148 -17.54 6.95 -8.18
C GLY A 148 -16.37 6.44 -9.02
N LEU A 149 -15.27 5.99 -8.41
CA LEU A 149 -14.12 5.39 -9.10
C LEU A 149 -13.97 3.92 -8.76
N ALA A 150 -13.31 3.18 -9.65
CA ALA A 150 -12.85 1.83 -9.34
C ALA A 150 -11.72 1.91 -8.30
N SER A 151 -11.75 1.02 -7.31
CA SER A 151 -10.66 0.88 -6.35
C SER A 151 -9.38 0.43 -7.05
N VAL A 152 -8.24 0.87 -6.51
CA VAL A 152 -6.91 0.48 -6.97
C VAL A 152 -6.12 -0.12 -5.82
N SER A 153 -5.25 -1.08 -6.11
CA SER A 153 -4.41 -1.70 -5.11
C SER A 153 -2.97 -1.83 -5.59
N SER A 154 -2.06 -1.92 -4.63
CA SER A 154 -0.64 -2.19 -4.88
C SER A 154 -0.02 -2.92 -3.69
N THR A 155 0.94 -3.80 -3.97
CA THR A 155 1.56 -4.67 -2.97
C THR A 155 2.91 -4.12 -2.53
N GLY A 156 3.20 -4.19 -1.23
CA GLY A 156 4.52 -4.02 -0.64
C GLY A 156 5.11 -5.34 -0.17
N THR A 157 6.44 -5.39 -0.04
CA THR A 157 7.18 -6.53 0.52
C THR A 157 8.08 -6.02 1.63
N ILE A 158 7.93 -6.62 2.81
CA ILE A 158 8.78 -6.46 3.98
C ILE A 158 9.82 -7.57 3.88
N ASN A 159 11.09 -7.20 3.80
CA ASN A 159 12.15 -8.19 3.83
C ASN A 159 12.59 -8.39 5.28
N ASP A 160 12.67 -9.65 5.72
CA ASP A 160 13.32 -10.00 6.97
C ASP A 160 14.84 -9.75 6.82
N ASP A 161 15.42 -9.04 7.78
CA ASP A 161 16.87 -8.82 7.87
C ASP A 161 17.51 -9.37 9.15
N ASP A 162 16.75 -10.17 9.89
CA ASP A 162 17.17 -10.76 11.15
C ASP A 162 17.81 -12.14 10.98
N LYS A 163 18.58 -12.50 12.02
CA LYS A 163 19.23 -13.81 12.09
C LYS A 163 19.20 -14.31 13.51
N VAL A 164 18.69 -15.52 13.72
CA VAL A 164 18.92 -16.22 14.97
C VAL A 164 20.40 -16.56 15.09
N VAL A 165 21.10 -15.87 16.00
CA VAL A 165 22.44 -16.30 16.42
C VAL A 165 22.27 -17.54 17.29
N PRO A 166 22.81 -18.71 16.89
CA PRO A 166 22.68 -19.91 17.70
C PRO A 166 23.37 -19.69 19.05
N VAL A 167 22.64 -19.87 20.15
CA VAL A 167 23.27 -19.90 21.47
C VAL A 167 24.18 -21.13 21.51
N PRO A 168 25.49 -21.00 21.78
CA PRO A 168 26.36 -22.15 21.86
C PRO A 168 25.86 -23.07 22.99
N ALA A 169 25.49 -24.30 22.62
CA ALA A 169 25.12 -25.31 23.60
C ALA A 169 26.37 -25.67 24.42
N PHE A 170 26.35 -25.33 25.71
CA PHE A 170 27.35 -25.80 26.64
C PHE A 170 26.94 -27.19 27.13
N ALA A 171 27.64 -28.21 26.66
CA ALA A 171 27.48 -29.55 27.17
C ALA A 171 28.30 -29.70 28.46
N PHE A 172 27.62 -30.01 29.57
CA PHE A 172 28.31 -30.47 30.77
C PHE A 172 28.52 -31.98 30.66
N SER A 173 29.76 -32.41 30.44
CA SER A 173 30.13 -33.82 30.53
C SER A 173 30.93 -34.02 31.81
N GLY A 174 30.29 -34.61 32.81
CA GLY A 174 30.92 -35.02 34.05
C GLY A 174 30.56 -36.48 34.36
N PRO A 175 31.41 -37.20 35.11
CA PRO A 175 31.04 -38.53 35.59
C PRO A 175 29.77 -38.43 36.47
N ALA A 176 28.89 -39.42 36.33
CA ALA A 176 27.71 -39.57 37.17
C ALA A 176 28.11 -39.66 38.66
N LEU A 177 27.19 -39.21 39.53
CA LEU A 177 27.26 -39.24 41.00
C LEU A 177 28.31 -40.22 41.57
N ILE A 178 29.29 -39.70 42.29
CA ILE A 178 30.17 -40.55 43.10
C ILE A 178 29.35 -41.02 44.30
N VAL A 179 29.12 -42.32 44.42
CA VAL A 179 28.66 -42.92 45.69
C VAL A 179 29.82 -42.78 46.68
N GLU A 180 29.61 -42.06 47.78
CA GLU A 180 30.58 -41.97 48.87
C GLU A 180 30.93 -43.39 49.39
N GLY A 181 32.23 -43.70 49.51
CA GLY A 181 32.69 -44.90 50.22
C GLY A 181 33.78 -45.76 49.56
N THR A 182 34.30 -45.41 48.38
CA THR A 182 35.42 -46.17 47.77
C THR A 182 36.67 -45.29 47.63
N PRO A 183 37.67 -45.41 48.52
CA PRO A 183 38.99 -44.82 48.31
C PRO A 183 39.71 -45.53 47.13
N PRO A 184 40.54 -44.83 46.33
CA PRO A 184 41.02 -43.46 46.54
C PRO A 184 40.11 -42.39 45.92
N ALA A 185 40.13 -41.19 46.50
CA ALA A 185 39.40 -40.02 46.04
C ALA A 185 39.75 -39.68 44.58
N ILE A 186 38.81 -39.91 43.68
CA ILE A 186 38.88 -39.41 42.31
C ILE A 186 38.47 -37.93 42.40
N VAL A 187 39.40 -37.01 42.15
CA VAL A 187 39.07 -35.59 41.95
C VAL A 187 38.25 -35.53 40.66
N PRO A 188 36.95 -35.16 40.67
CA PRO A 188 36.20 -35.07 39.43
C PRO A 188 36.78 -33.93 38.60
N ALA A 189 37.40 -34.28 37.47
CA ALA A 189 37.74 -33.32 36.44
C ALA A 189 36.48 -33.01 35.65
N PHE A 190 35.87 -31.85 35.91
CA PHE A 190 34.82 -31.33 35.04
C PHE A 190 35.49 -30.72 33.82
N ALA A 191 35.28 -31.31 32.65
CA ALA A 191 35.73 -30.73 31.39
C ALA A 191 34.63 -29.83 30.82
N PHE A 192 34.97 -28.57 30.57
CA PHE A 192 34.11 -27.68 29.79
C PHE A 192 34.49 -27.82 28.32
N SER A 193 33.56 -28.23 27.47
CA SER A 193 33.73 -28.25 26.02
C SER A 193 32.67 -27.35 25.40
N GLY A 194 33.09 -26.17 24.95
CA GLY A 194 32.31 -25.28 24.09
C GLY A 194 32.95 -25.18 22.70
N PRO A 195 32.24 -24.62 21.70
CA PRO A 195 32.85 -24.34 20.40
C PRO A 195 34.04 -23.39 20.54
N ALA A 196 35.05 -23.54 19.66
CA ALA A 196 36.19 -22.64 19.60
C ALA A 196 35.70 -21.18 19.48
N ALA A 197 36.30 -20.30 20.29
CA ALA A 197 35.92 -18.91 20.51
C ALA A 197 35.36 -18.18 19.28
N ILE A 198 34.21 -17.50 19.45
CA ILE A 198 33.88 -16.33 18.63
C ILE A 198 34.96 -15.27 18.84
N ALA A 199 35.47 -14.72 17.75
CA ALA A 199 36.60 -13.80 17.73
C ALA A 199 36.34 -12.53 18.57
N GLU A 200 37.43 -11.96 19.07
CA GLU A 200 37.53 -11.00 20.16
C GLU A 200 36.68 -9.71 20.01
N GLY A 201 35.82 -9.49 20.99
CA GLY A 201 35.41 -8.18 21.50
C GLY A 201 35.22 -8.35 23.00
N THR A 202 36.00 -7.61 23.81
CA THR A 202 36.09 -7.62 25.29
C THR A 202 35.14 -8.59 26.03
N PRO A 203 35.65 -9.64 26.71
CA PRO A 203 34.80 -10.56 27.45
C PRO A 203 34.09 -9.80 28.59
N PRO A 204 32.77 -9.98 28.81
CA PRO A 204 32.15 -9.56 30.04
C PRO A 204 32.80 -10.32 31.21
N PRO A 205 32.94 -9.71 32.40
CA PRO A 205 33.44 -10.40 33.58
C PRO A 205 32.41 -11.46 34.00
N ALA A 206 32.54 -12.66 33.47
CA ALA A 206 31.71 -13.77 33.87
C ALA A 206 32.24 -14.32 35.20
N GLN A 207 31.77 -13.74 36.31
CA GLN A 207 31.73 -14.46 37.58
C GLN A 207 30.65 -15.53 37.46
N TYR A 208 31.00 -16.71 36.93
CA TYR A 208 30.19 -17.91 37.08
C TYR A 208 30.36 -18.43 38.51
N GLY A 209 29.67 -17.80 39.46
CA GLY A 209 29.49 -18.34 40.79
C GLY A 209 28.53 -19.53 40.74
N PHE A 210 28.98 -20.72 41.12
CA PHE A 210 28.08 -21.83 41.40
C PHE A 210 27.27 -21.49 42.67
N ALA A 211 26.07 -20.93 42.50
CA ALA A 211 25.10 -20.75 43.56
C ALA A 211 24.11 -21.92 43.54
N GLY A 212 24.48 -23.00 44.22
CA GLY A 212 23.56 -24.08 44.56
C GLY A 212 24.07 -24.73 45.84
N PRO A 213 23.22 -24.97 46.86
CA PRO A 213 23.65 -25.70 48.03
C PRO A 213 24.06 -27.11 47.60
N ALA A 214 25.30 -27.49 47.87
CA ALA A 214 25.67 -28.89 47.87
C ALA A 214 24.88 -29.55 49.01
N THR A 215 23.75 -30.18 48.70
CA THR A 215 23.05 -31.01 49.66
C THR A 215 23.79 -32.34 49.74
N ILE A 216 24.59 -32.50 50.79
CA ILE A 216 25.02 -33.82 51.26
C ILE A 216 23.79 -34.49 51.89
N ASN A 217 23.29 -35.56 51.26
CA ASN A 217 22.37 -36.48 51.93
C ASN A 217 23.24 -37.46 52.71
N GLU A 218 23.41 -37.24 54.01
CA GLU A 218 23.93 -38.27 54.90
C GLU A 218 22.76 -39.13 55.38
N GLY A 219 22.70 -40.38 54.91
CA GLY A 219 21.86 -41.44 55.47
C GLY A 219 20.39 -41.44 55.04
#